data_AF-A0A968KJY3-F1
#
_entry.id   AF-A0A968KJY3-F1
#
_cell.length_a   1.000
_cell.length_b   1.000
_cell.length_c   1.000
_cell.angle_alpha   90.00
_cell.angle_beta   90.00
_cell.angle_gamma   90.00
#
_symmetry.space_group_name_H-M   'P 1'
#
loop_
_entity.id
_entity.type
_entity.pdbx_description
1 polymer ?
#
loop_
_entity_poly.entity_id
_entity_poly.type
_entity_poly.pdbx_seq_one_letter_code
_entity_poly.pdbx_strand_id
1 'polypeptide(L)' 'MNYFLTMSMKLSDCYRILNVSPGVKWEKIRKSYYALAKRYHPDLHPGNPDYEHRFK' A
#
# COMPACT_ATOMS: atom_id res chain seq x y z
N MET A 1 6.76 -21.31 14.09
CA MET A 1 6.61 -19.87 13.84
C MET A 1 5.22 -19.64 13.25
N ASN A 2 4.24 -19.34 14.09
CA ASN A 2 2.84 -19.19 13.66
C ASN A 2 2.61 -17.80 13.06
N TYR A 3 2.71 -17.69 11.72
CA TYR A 3 2.21 -16.54 10.96
C TYR A 3 0.69 -16.62 10.68
N PHE A 4 -0.04 -17.43 11.46
CA PHE A 4 -1.45 -17.75 11.27
C PHE A 4 -2.38 -17.06 12.29
N LEU A 5 -1.97 -15.91 12.84
CA LEU A 5 -2.88 -15.06 13.61
C LEU A 5 -3.48 -14.01 12.67
N THR A 6 -4.61 -14.39 12.07
CA THR A 6 -5.65 -13.50 11.51
C THR A 6 -5.23 -12.03 11.35
N MET A 7 -4.75 -11.66 10.15
CA MET A 7 -4.67 -10.25 9.74
C MET A 7 -6.10 -9.70 9.59
N SER A 8 -6.75 -9.41 10.70
CA SER A 8 -7.82 -8.42 10.71
C SER A 8 -7.13 -7.10 10.38
N MET A 9 -7.07 -6.76 9.08
CA MET A 9 -6.57 -5.46 8.64
C MET A 9 -7.40 -4.38 9.33
N LYS A 10 -6.83 -3.74 10.35
CA LYS A 10 -7.50 -2.65 11.04
C LYS A 10 -7.45 -1.43 10.14
N LEU A 11 -8.49 -0.61 10.19
CA LEU A 11 -8.55 0.63 9.41
C LEU A 11 -7.34 1.55 9.67
N SER A 12 -6.77 1.49 10.89
CA SER A 12 -5.51 2.16 11.26
C SER A 12 -4.31 1.75 10.40
N ASP A 13 -4.23 0.47 10.01
CA ASP A 13 -3.15 -0.04 9.19
C ASP A 13 -3.28 0.45 7.75
N CYS A 14 -4.51 0.58 7.22
CA CYS A 14 -4.75 1.16 5.90
C CYS A 14 -4.22 2.60 5.82
N TYR A 15 -4.48 3.43 6.83
CA TYR A 15 -3.94 4.79 6.89
C TYR A 15 -2.41 4.81 6.99
N ARG A 16 -1.82 3.87 7.73
CA ARG A 16 -0.36 3.72 7.86
C ARG A 16 0.29 3.33 6.54
N ILE A 17 -0.28 2.38 5.80
CA ILE A 17 0.20 1.93 4.48
C ILE A 17 0.12 3.08 3.47
N LEU A 18 -1.00 3.81 3.47
CA LEU A 18 -1.19 4.97 2.62
C LEU A 18 -0.39 6.21 3.07
N ASN A 19 0.35 6.11 4.18
CA ASN A 19 1.15 7.19 4.76
C ASN A 19 0.32 8.48 4.98
N VAL A 20 -0.91 8.33 5.45
CA VAL A 20 -1.83 9.44 5.72
C VAL A 20 -2.32 9.39 7.16
N SER A 21 -2.61 10.57 7.74
CA SER A 21 -3.21 10.64 9.07
C SER A 21 -4.69 10.26 9.04
N PRO A 22 -5.22 9.63 10.10
CA PRO A 22 -6.65 9.41 10.24
C PRO A 22 -7.36 10.77 10.30
N GLY A 23 -8.46 10.92 9.53
CA GLY A 23 -9.22 12.18 9.46
C GLY A 23 -8.80 13.14 8.34
N VAL A 24 -7.88 12.75 7.45
CA VAL A 24 -7.60 13.55 6.24
C VAL A 24 -8.74 13.46 5.22
N LYS A 25 -8.91 14.50 4.40
CA LYS A 25 -9.90 14.51 3.31
C LYS A 25 -9.64 13.38 2.31
N TRP A 26 -10.71 12.84 1.73
CA TRP A 26 -10.69 11.81 0.69
C TRP A 26 -9.70 12.10 -0.45
N GLU A 27 -9.60 13.36 -0.88
CA GLU A 27 -8.66 13.79 -1.93
C GLU A 27 -7.20 13.44 -1.61
N LYS A 28 -6.79 13.54 -0.34
CA LYS A 28 -5.43 13.22 0.11
C LYS A 28 -5.18 11.72 0.11
N ILE A 29 -6.18 10.94 0.52
CA ILE A 29 -6.17 9.46 0.47
C ILE A 29 -5.98 9.00 -0.98
N ARG A 30 -6.78 9.54 -1.91
CA ARG A 30 -6.71 9.22 -3.33
C ARG A 30 -5.35 9.57 -3.94
N LYS A 31 -4.79 10.74 -3.61
CA LYS A 31 -3.46 11.16 -4.08
C LYS A 31 -2.35 10.23 -3.56
N SER A 32 -2.34 9.90 -2.27
CA SER A 32 -1.35 8.98 -1.69
C SER A 32 -1.44 7.58 -2.30
N TYR A 33 -2.66 7.04 -2.47
CA TYR A 33 -2.87 5.76 -3.14
C TYR A 33 -2.31 5.76 -4.57
N TYR A 34 -2.63 6.80 -5.35
CA TYR A 34 -2.19 6.89 -6.74
C TYR A 34 -0.66 7.06 -6.85
N ALA A 35 -0.04 7.78 -5.92
CA ALA A 35 1.42 7.91 -5.84
C ALA A 35 2.11 6.58 -5.50
N LEU A 36 1.56 5.82 -4.56
CA LEU A 36 2.05 4.48 -4.21
C LEU A 36 1.87 3.51 -5.38
N ALA A 37 0.69 3.49 -6.00
CA ALA A 37 0.40 2.65 -7.16
C ALA A 37 1.36 2.95 -8.32
N LYS A 38 1.66 4.23 -8.60
CA LYS A 38 2.67 4.62 -9.60
C LYS A 38 4.08 4.19 -9.20
N ARG A 39 4.46 4.39 -7.93
CA ARG A 39 5.79 4.02 -7.44
C ARG A 39 6.06 2.52 -7.52
N TYR A 40 5.04 1.69 -7.42
CA TYR A 40 5.15 0.23 -7.50
C TYR A 40 4.55 -0.32 -8.80
N HIS A 41 4.23 0.53 -9.78
CA HIS A 41 3.60 0.07 -11.00
C HIS A 41 4.61 -0.77 -11.79
N PRO A 42 4.25 -2.01 -12.19
CA PRO A 42 5.17 -2.91 -12.90
C PRO A 42 5.66 -2.31 -14.23
N ASP A 43 4.83 -1.49 -14.87
CA ASP A 43 5.14 -0.77 -16.11
C ASP A 43 6.27 0.27 -15.95
N LEU A 44 6.42 0.85 -14.74
CA LEU A 44 7.49 1.82 -14.43
C LEU A 44 8.76 1.15 -13.90
N HIS A 45 8.69 -0.12 -13.49
CA HIS A 45 9.82 -0.91 -13.00
C HIS A 45 9.97 -2.23 -13.79
N PRO A 46 10.18 -2.17 -15.12
CA PRO A 46 10.37 -3.37 -15.90
C PRO A 46 11.65 -4.09 -15.45
N GLY A 47 11.51 -5.35 -15.01
CA GLY A 47 12.64 -6.25 -14.73
C GLY A 47 13.16 -6.30 -13.29
N ASN A 48 12.46 -5.73 -12.30
CA ASN A 48 12.81 -5.93 -10.89
C ASN A 48 11.90 -6.99 -10.22
N PRO A 49 12.40 -8.22 -9.98
CA PRO A 49 11.60 -9.33 -9.43
C PRO A 49 11.11 -9.10 -7.99
N ASP A 50 11.69 -8.14 -7.26
CA ASP A 50 11.28 -7.79 -5.89
C ASP A 50 9.94 -6.99 -5.86
N TYR A 51 9.70 -6.16 -6.87
CA TYR A 51 8.46 -5.37 -6.95
C TYR A 51 7.26 -6.20 -7.42
N GLU A 52 7.50 -7.25 -8.21
CA GLU A 52 6.47 -8.21 -8.61
C GLU A 52 5.90 -8.97 -7.39
N HIS A 53 6.75 -9.27 -6.39
CA HIS A 53 6.34 -9.95 -5.16
C HIS A 53 5.56 -9.04 -4.20
N ARG A 54 5.84 -7.74 -4.18
CA ARG A 54 5.13 -6.77 -3.32
C ARG A 54 3.76 -6.36 -3.84
N PHE A 55 3.49 -6.60 -5.12
CA PHE A 55 2.23 -6.22 -5.77
C PHE A 55 1.26 -7.40 -6.02
N LYS A 56 1.75 -8.65 -5.93
CA LYS A 56 0.92 -9.88 -5.89
C LYS A 56 0.36 -10.13 -4.50
#